data_AF-A0A7J2PKR7-F1
#
_entry.id   AF-A0A7J2PKR7-F1
#
_cell.length_a   1.000
_cell.length_b   1.000
_cell.length_c   1.000
_cell.angle_alpha   90.00
_cell.angle_beta   90.00
_cell.angle_gamma   90.00
#
_symmetry.space_group_name_H-M   'P 1'
#
loop_
_entity.id
_entity.type
_entity.pdbx_description
1 polymer ?
#
loop_
_entity_poly.entity_id
_entity_poly.type
_entity_poly.pdbx_seq_one_letter_code
_entity_poly.pdbx_strand_id
1 'polypeptide(L)'
;MTGLDRMYDAQGFIQNYIEQKIRELLEDPMNEYQDPNWVQAALLFERAVVPCEGYTMEHLYKIAQDIVDKAEQYDNRWVSQVIPGMYNEKVIDPTSIDMDNLPNGVEVRENKDTVNSIKKWMKNFYDNRIDFKIS
;
A
#
# COMPACT_ATOMS: atom_id res chain seq x y z
N MET A 1 -25.40 -26.17 -1.18
CA MET A 1 -24.97 -25.40 0.00
C MET A 1 -23.48 -25.55 0.30
N THR A 2 -22.86 -26.73 0.14
CA THR A 2 -21.41 -26.95 0.39
C THR A 2 -20.40 -26.16 -0.46
N GLY A 3 -20.80 -25.64 -1.63
CA GLY A 3 -19.91 -24.86 -2.50
C GLY A 3 -19.73 -23.40 -2.04
N LEU A 4 -20.79 -22.78 -1.53
CA LEU A 4 -20.76 -21.40 -1.01
C LEU A 4 -19.93 -21.34 0.28
N ASP A 5 -20.11 -22.30 1.19
CA ASP A 5 -19.35 -22.35 2.44
C ASP A 5 -17.83 -22.40 2.18
N ARG A 6 -17.39 -23.22 1.23
CA ARG A 6 -15.97 -23.31 0.83
C ARG A 6 -15.44 -22.03 0.18
N MET A 7 -16.29 -21.29 -0.53
CA MET A 7 -15.90 -20.02 -1.15
C MET A 7 -15.75 -18.91 -0.10
N TYR A 8 -16.63 -18.86 0.90
CA TYR A 8 -16.49 -17.95 2.03
C TYR A 8 -15.22 -18.24 2.85
N ASP A 9 -14.92 -19.52 3.09
CA ASP A 9 -13.67 -19.93 3.77
C ASP A 9 -12.42 -19.52 2.97
N ALA A 10 -12.44 -19.72 1.65
CA ALA A 10 -11.34 -19.29 0.77
C ALA A 10 -11.18 -17.76 0.74
N GLN A 11 -12.28 -17.03 0.72
CA GLN A 11 -12.27 -15.57 0.75
C GLN A 11 -11.67 -15.04 2.06
N GLY A 12 -12.01 -15.65 3.19
CA GLY A 12 -11.44 -15.32 4.50
C GLY A 12 -9.94 -15.63 4.56
N PHE A 13 -9.54 -16.81 4.06
CA PHE A 13 -8.13 -17.19 3.98
C PHE A 13 -7.30 -16.21 3.16
N ILE A 14 -7.77 -15.83 1.96
CA ILE A 14 -7.07 -14.90 1.07
C ILE A 14 -6.94 -13.52 1.72
N GLN A 15 -8.01 -12.99 2.32
CA GLN A 15 -7.97 -11.70 3.01
C GLN A 15 -6.94 -11.69 4.15
N ASN A 16 -6.94 -12.73 4.99
CA ASN A 16 -5.98 -12.86 6.08
C ASN A 16 -4.53 -12.95 5.56
N TYR A 17 -4.31 -13.69 4.47
CA TYR A 17 -2.99 -13.79 3.86
C TYR A 17 -2.50 -12.44 3.32
N ILE A 18 -3.36 -11.70 2.61
CA ILE A 18 -3.04 -10.36 2.10
C ILE A 18 -2.73 -9.41 3.26
N GLU A 19 -3.57 -9.39 4.30
CA GLU A 19 -3.33 -8.60 5.52
C GLU A 19 -1.96 -8.91 6.11
N GLN A 20 -1.65 -10.19 6.32
CA GLN A 20 -0.37 -10.59 6.90
C GLN A 20 0.81 -10.08 6.07
N LYS A 21 0.75 -10.22 4.73
CA LYS A 21 1.81 -9.75 3.85
C LYS A 21 2.00 -8.25 3.87
N ILE A 22 0.91 -7.49 3.97
CA ILE A 22 1.00 -6.04 4.07
C ILE A 22 1.58 -5.62 5.43
N ARG A 23 1.19 -6.27 6.53
CA ARG A 23 1.76 -5.99 7.86
C ARG A 23 3.24 -6.29 7.94
N GLU A 24 3.68 -7.45 7.42
CA GLU A 24 5.09 -7.81 7.32
C GLU A 24 5.89 -6.71 6.61
N LEU A 25 5.39 -6.21 5.47
CA LEU A 25 6.02 -5.09 4.78
C LEU A 25 6.07 -3.83 5.67
N LEU A 26 4.98 -3.46 6.35
CA LEU A 26 4.94 -2.22 7.13
C LEU A 26 5.80 -2.26 8.41
N GLU A 27 6.06 -3.44 8.98
CA GLU A 27 6.76 -3.61 10.27
C GLU A 27 8.25 -3.93 10.11
N ASP A 28 8.64 -4.66 9.07
CA ASP A 28 10.01 -5.12 8.92
C ASP A 28 10.96 -3.98 8.48
N PRO A 29 12.17 -3.89 9.06
CA PRO A 29 13.18 -2.95 8.57
C PRO A 29 13.74 -3.43 7.23
N MET A 30 13.76 -2.55 6.23
CA MET A 30 14.35 -2.84 4.92
C MET A 30 15.77 -2.30 4.77
N ASN A 31 16.54 -2.94 3.89
CA ASN A 31 17.85 -2.42 3.52
C ASN A 31 17.69 -1.27 2.51
N GLU A 32 18.72 -0.42 2.41
CA GLU A 32 18.71 0.77 1.55
C GLU A 32 18.68 0.48 0.04
N TYR A 33 18.71 -0.77 -0.40
CA TYR A 33 18.71 -1.19 -1.82
C TYR A 33 17.42 -1.88 -2.25
N GLN A 34 16.38 -1.78 -1.42
CA GLN A 34 15.06 -2.35 -1.70
C GLN A 34 14.02 -1.23 -1.74
N ASP A 35 13.00 -1.39 -2.59
CA ASP A 35 11.89 -0.44 -2.69
C ASP A 35 11.28 -0.18 -1.30
N PRO A 36 10.87 1.06 -0.97
CA PRO A 36 10.32 1.34 0.33
C PRO A 36 9.11 0.47 0.64
N ASN A 37 9.09 -0.09 1.85
CA ASN A 37 8.04 -1.00 2.28
C ASN A 37 6.62 -0.44 2.14
N TRP A 38 6.43 0.85 2.43
CA TRP A 38 5.11 1.47 2.29
C TRP A 38 4.65 1.51 0.82
N VAL A 39 5.58 1.64 -0.14
CA VAL A 39 5.28 1.61 -1.58
C VAL A 39 4.85 0.20 -1.97
N GLN A 40 5.60 -0.81 -1.55
CA GLN A 40 5.26 -2.22 -1.81
C GLN A 40 3.91 -2.59 -1.19
N ALA A 41 3.66 -2.17 0.05
CA ALA A 41 2.39 -2.35 0.74
C ALA A 41 1.23 -1.66 0.00
N ALA A 42 1.43 -0.42 -0.46
CA ALA A 42 0.43 0.32 -1.22
C ALA A 42 0.10 -0.39 -2.55
N LEU A 43 1.11 -0.84 -3.29
CA LEU A 43 0.91 -1.57 -4.55
C LEU A 43 0.21 -2.91 -4.33
N LEU A 44 0.54 -3.64 -3.27
CA LEU A 44 -0.13 -4.89 -2.93
C LEU A 44 -1.61 -4.65 -2.58
N PHE A 45 -1.89 -3.64 -1.74
CA PHE A 45 -3.25 -3.28 -1.38
C PHE A 45 -4.07 -2.83 -2.60
N GLU A 46 -3.50 -1.94 -3.41
CA GLU A 46 -4.17 -1.42 -4.62
C GLU A 46 -4.50 -2.52 -5.62
N ARG A 47 -3.65 -3.53 -5.76
CA ARG A 47 -3.89 -4.61 -6.73
C ARG A 47 -4.76 -5.74 -6.18
N ALA A 48 -4.68 -6.03 -4.89
CA ALA A 48 -5.31 -7.22 -4.30
C ALA A 48 -6.59 -6.92 -3.52
N VAL A 49 -6.77 -5.69 -3.02
CA VAL A 49 -7.93 -5.32 -2.18
C VAL A 49 -8.85 -4.36 -2.90
N VAL A 50 -8.33 -3.30 -3.52
CA VAL A 50 -9.17 -2.27 -4.18
C VAL A 50 -10.14 -2.84 -5.23
N PRO A 51 -9.78 -3.83 -6.06
CA PRO A 51 -10.69 -4.40 -7.05
C PRO A 51 -11.77 -5.32 -6.45
N CYS A 52 -11.67 -5.68 -5.16
CA CYS A 52 -12.52 -6.68 -4.53
C CYS A 52 -13.69 -6.03 -3.78
N GLU A 53 -14.85 -5.90 -4.44
CA GLU A 53 -16.06 -5.29 -3.87
C GLU A 53 -16.57 -5.99 -2.59
N GLY A 54 -16.32 -7.30 -2.46
CA GLY A 54 -16.74 -8.10 -1.30
C GLY A 54 -15.83 -7.99 -0.08
N TYR A 55 -14.74 -7.22 -0.14
CA TYR A 55 -13.78 -7.09 0.97
C TYR A 55 -14.22 -5.94 1.88
N THR A 56 -15.05 -6.27 2.88
CA THR A 56 -15.69 -5.30 3.79
C THR A 56 -15.21 -5.42 5.24
N MET A 57 -14.10 -6.13 5.45
CA MET A 57 -13.54 -6.38 6.76
C MET A 57 -12.82 -5.15 7.32
N GLU A 58 -13.05 -4.84 8.60
CA GLU A 58 -12.52 -3.63 9.25
C GLU A 58 -10.99 -3.60 9.36
N HIS A 59 -10.35 -4.76 9.47
CA HIS A 59 -8.90 -4.85 9.52
C HIS A 59 -8.24 -4.36 8.22
N LEU A 60 -8.86 -4.59 7.06
CA LEU A 60 -8.38 -4.07 5.78
C LEU A 60 -8.47 -2.55 5.73
N TYR A 61 -9.52 -1.96 6.32
CA TYR A 61 -9.63 -0.52 6.45
C TYR A 61 -8.50 0.08 7.29
N LYS A 62 -8.17 -0.54 8.44
CA LYS A 62 -7.06 -0.10 9.31
C LYS A 62 -5.73 -0.15 8.57
N ILE A 63 -5.49 -1.22 7.83
CA ILE A 63 -4.28 -1.37 7.01
C ILE A 63 -4.22 -0.31 5.90
N ALA A 64 -5.34 -0.03 5.24
CA ALA A 64 -5.42 1.03 4.24
C ALA A 64 -5.04 2.39 4.84
N GLN A 65 -5.54 2.70 6.05
CA GLN A 65 -5.19 3.89 6.79
C GLN A 65 -3.68 3.93 7.12
N ASP A 66 -3.12 2.84 7.65
CA ASP A 66 -1.69 2.77 7.98
C ASP A 66 -0.80 3.02 6.74
N ILE A 67 -1.19 2.50 5.57
CA ILE A 67 -0.50 2.76 4.30
C ILE A 67 -0.59 4.23 3.91
N VAL A 68 -1.78 4.81 3.95
CA VAL A 68 -2.01 6.22 3.58
C VAL A 68 -1.22 7.14 4.51
N ASP A 69 -1.26 6.92 5.81
CA ASP A 69 -0.56 7.74 6.80
C ASP A 69 0.96 7.69 6.57
N LYS A 70 1.52 6.50 6.28
CA LYS A 70 2.94 6.39 5.91
C LYS A 70 3.24 7.07 4.58
N ALA A 71 2.41 6.91 3.56
CA ALA A 71 2.64 7.56 2.27
C ALA A 71 2.63 9.09 2.41
N GLU A 72 1.73 9.66 3.21
CA GLU A 72 1.64 11.09 3.46
C GLU A 72 2.85 11.66 4.21
N GLN A 73 3.45 10.89 5.13
CA GLN A 73 4.72 11.28 5.77
C GLN A 73 5.85 11.54 4.77
N TYR A 74 5.82 10.88 3.60
CA TYR A 74 6.79 11.03 2.53
C TYR A 74 6.26 11.83 1.33
N ASP A 75 5.19 12.62 1.50
CA ASP A 75 4.54 13.37 0.40
C ASP A 75 4.17 12.48 -0.81
N ASN A 76 3.83 11.22 -0.54
CA ASN A 76 3.55 10.17 -1.52
C ASN A 76 4.69 9.90 -2.51
N ARG A 77 5.92 10.20 -2.10
CA ARG A 77 7.12 10.11 -2.94
C ARG A 77 8.13 9.17 -2.31
N TRP A 78 8.90 8.52 -3.16
CA TRP A 78 10.16 7.94 -2.74
C TRP A 78 11.25 8.34 -3.70
N VAL A 79 12.47 8.37 -3.17
CA VAL A 79 13.65 8.85 -3.88
C VAL A 79 14.65 7.71 -3.95
N SER A 80 15.28 7.55 -5.10
CA SER A 80 16.33 6.58 -5.31
C SER A 80 17.52 7.20 -6.02
N GLN A 81 18.70 6.60 -5.88
CA GLN A 81 19.90 7.00 -6.57
C GLN A 81 20.56 5.81 -7.26
N VAL A 82 20.82 5.96 -8.56
CA VAL A 82 21.66 5.05 -9.33
C VAL A 82 23.12 5.24 -8.92
N ILE A 83 23.75 4.18 -8.40
CA ILE A 83 25.17 4.18 -8.04
C ILE A 83 25.97 3.57 -9.19
N PRO A 84 26.94 4.30 -9.79
CA PRO A 84 27.77 3.75 -10.86
C PRO A 84 28.47 2.45 -10.45
N GLY A 85 28.29 1.40 -11.26
CA GLY A 85 28.88 0.08 -11.00
C GLY A 85 28.03 -0.85 -10.12
N MET A 86 26.86 -0.40 -9.65
CA MET A 86 25.89 -1.24 -8.94
C MET A 86 24.65 -1.50 -9.81
N TYR A 87 24.05 -2.69 -9.65
CA TYR A 87 22.82 -3.05 -10.34
C TYR A 87 21.56 -2.52 -9.63
N ASN A 88 21.64 -2.22 -8.33
CA ASN A 88 20.51 -1.76 -7.53
C ASN A 88 20.59 -0.24 -7.31
N GLU A 89 19.42 0.38 -7.19
CA GLU A 89 19.28 1.77 -6.76
C GLU A 89 19.32 1.85 -5.23
N LYS A 90 19.92 2.92 -4.69
CA LYS A 90 19.90 3.21 -3.26
C LYS A 90 18.73 4.13 -2.93
N VAL A 91 17.85 3.71 -2.04
CA VAL A 91 16.75 4.52 -1.52
C VAL A 91 17.29 5.63 -0.63
N ILE A 92 16.75 6.83 -0.83
CA ILE A 92 17.07 8.03 -0.06
C ILE A 92 15.79 8.49 0.63
N ASP A 93 15.92 8.94 1.88
CA ASP A 93 14.81 9.57 2.60
C ASP A 93 14.40 10.87 1.87
N PRO A 94 13.17 10.98 1.36
CA PRO A 94 12.68 12.16 0.65
C PRO A 94 12.78 13.45 1.47
N THR A 95 12.74 13.36 2.80
CA THR A 95 12.84 14.53 3.69
C THR A 95 14.28 15.04 3.86
N SER A 96 15.26 14.26 3.40
CA SER A 96 16.70 14.55 3.55
C SER A 96 17.35 15.19 2.32
N ILE A 97 16.58 15.38 1.23
CA ILE A 97 17.09 15.86 -0.06
C ILE A 97 16.38 17.14 -0.51
N ASP A 98 17.13 18.03 -1.16
CA ASP A 98 16.58 19.22 -1.81
C ASP A 98 15.92 18.83 -3.14
N MET A 99 14.58 18.85 -3.16
CA MET A 99 13.77 18.48 -4.31
C MET A 99 13.89 19.47 -5.49
N ASP A 100 14.31 20.72 -5.23
CA ASP A 100 14.48 21.73 -6.27
C ASP A 100 15.88 21.64 -6.93
N ASN A 101 16.78 20.85 -6.36
CA ASN A 101 18.16 20.71 -6.82
C ASN A 101 18.67 19.27 -6.70
N LEU A 102 18.05 18.36 -7.46
CA LEU A 102 18.36 16.94 -7.43
C LEU A 102 19.75 16.64 -8.03
N PRO A 103 20.61 15.88 -7.30
CA PRO A 103 21.88 15.39 -7.83
C PRO A 103 21.71 14.48 -9.05
N ASN A 104 22.77 14.37 -9.87
CA ASN A 104 22.78 13.44 -11.00
C ASN A 104 22.55 11.99 -10.55
N GLY A 105 21.71 11.28 -11.30
CA GLY A 105 21.37 9.87 -11.04
C GLY A 105 20.35 9.68 -9.92
N VAL A 106 19.78 10.76 -9.36
CA VAL A 106 18.66 10.69 -8.43
C VAL A 106 17.34 10.70 -9.19
N GLU A 107 16.45 9.77 -8.85
CA GLU A 107 15.09 9.67 -9.37
C GLU A 107 14.08 9.88 -8.24
N VAL A 108 12.97 10.55 -8.57
CA VAL A 108 11.83 10.73 -7.66
C VAL A 108 10.62 10.08 -8.29
N ARG A 109 9.97 9.18 -7.55
CA ARG A 109 8.80 8.44 -8.01
C ARG A 109 7.60 8.79 -7.14
N GLU A 110 6.55 9.29 -7.78
CA GLU A 110 5.28 9.62 -7.11
C GLU A 110 4.32 8.43 -7.14
N ASN A 111 3.68 8.14 -6.01
CA ASN A 111 2.67 7.09 -5.87
C ASN A 111 1.28 7.67 -5.58
N LYS A 112 1.03 8.93 -5.95
CA LYS A 112 -0.23 9.63 -5.67
C LYS A 112 -1.44 8.89 -6.21
N ASP A 113 -1.36 8.31 -7.42
CA ASP A 113 -2.48 7.59 -8.02
C ASP A 113 -2.83 6.32 -7.23
N THR A 114 -1.81 5.55 -6.82
CA THR A 114 -1.97 4.38 -5.94
C THR A 114 -2.63 4.77 -4.62
N VAL A 115 -2.12 5.82 -3.96
CA VAL A 115 -2.66 6.31 -2.68
C VAL A 115 -4.09 6.83 -2.85
N ASN A 116 -4.39 7.54 -3.93
CA ASN A 116 -5.73 8.03 -4.24
C ASN A 116 -6.71 6.88 -4.50
N SER A 117 -6.26 5.81 -5.15
CA SER A 117 -7.05 4.59 -5.36
C SER A 117 -7.44 3.96 -4.02
N ILE A 118 -6.49 3.85 -3.08
CA ILE A 118 -6.73 3.33 -1.73
C ILE A 118 -7.69 4.24 -0.96
N LYS A 119 -7.49 5.57 -0.98
CA LYS A 119 -8.39 6.54 -0.34
C LYS A 119 -9.82 6.45 -0.88
N LYS A 120 -9.97 6.28 -2.20
CA LYS A 120 -11.29 6.09 -2.83
C LYS A 120 -11.94 4.80 -2.34
N TRP A 121 -11.19 3.71 -2.24
CA TRP A 121 -11.69 2.45 -1.68
C TRP A 121 -12.12 2.63 -0.21
N MET A 122 -11.33 3.31 0.62
CA MET A 122 -11.66 3.60 2.01
C MET A 122 -12.97 4.40 2.15
N LYS A 123 -13.20 5.36 1.25
CA LYS A 123 -14.48 6.09 1.20
C LYS A 123 -15.64 5.16 0.87
N ASN A 124 -15.51 4.37 -0.20
CA ASN A 124 -16.55 3.42 -0.62
C ASN A 124 -16.86 2.38 0.47
N PHE A 125 -15.85 1.94 1.23
CA PHE A 125 -16.01 1.03 2.36
C PHE A 125 -17.01 1.57 3.41
N TYR A 126 -16.95 2.87 3.71
CA TYR A 126 -17.89 3.50 4.63
C TYR A 126 -19.28 3.67 4.03
N ASP A 127 -19.35 4.12 2.78
CA ASP A 127 -20.63 4.34 2.09
C ASP A 127 -21.45 3.04 2.06
N ASN A 128 -20.82 1.91 1.74
CA ASN A 128 -21.47 0.59 1.74
C ASN A 128 -21.88 0.09 3.14
N ARG A 129 -21.18 0.51 4.22
CA ARG A 129 -21.57 0.14 5.60
C ARG A 129 -22.82 0.87 6.10
N ILE A 130 -23.15 2.04 5.53
CA ILE A 130 -24.36 2.78 5.88
C ILE A 130 -25.59 2.05 5.33
N ASP A 131 -25.49 1.49 4.12
CA ASP A 131 -26.59 0.75 3.47
C ASP A 131 -26.98 -0.54 4.21
N PHE A 132 -26.03 -1.24 4.85
CA PHE A 132 -26.31 -2.41 5.69
C PHE A 132 -27.02 -2.08 7.02
N LYS A 133 -27.12 -0.81 7.42
CA LYS A 133 -27.84 -0.41 8.65
C LYS A 133 -29.32 -0.07 8.42
N ILE A 134 -29.80 -0.06 7.17
CA ILE A 134 -31.16 0.37 6.81
C ILE A 134 -32.05 -0.81 6.32
N SER A 135 -31.52 -2.03 6.26
CA SER A 135 -32.28 -3.24 5.88
C SER A 135 -32.83 -4.03 7.07
#